data_AF-A0A938A2C0-F1
#
_entry.id   AF-A0A938A2C0-F1
#
_cell.length_a   1.000
_cell.length_b   1.000
_cell.length_c   1.000
_cell.angle_alpha   90.00
_cell.angle_beta   90.00
_cell.angle_gamma   90.00
#
_symmetry.space_group_name_H-M   'P 1'
#
loop_
_entity.id
_entity.type
_entity.pdbx_description
1 polymer ?
#
loop_
_entity_poly.entity_id
_entity_poly.type
_entity_poly.pdbx_seq_one_letter_code
_entity_poly.pdbx_strand_id
1 'polypeptide(L)'
;MLGLITGGGIGWFVGSRLAAELRQRWLVRDGEARDLDERFKAAIRDLAAASEKASRADVLAGELAVERQAGEAARVELERLKADASHFEEQRKLLVEAREKLLQEFQNTGSAVLGKAQNAFLKAATERFGHAEKASEEKIKSLLAPVGERLKKYEETVETLEKQRVDAFGQLSGLIQSMREGQEQVRREAQRLGNSLTNAPKARGRWGERALQNVLEQCGLSQHTDFILEHSLETVEGRLRPDAIVRIPGNKILVIDAKVSLNAYQAAFESEDEQSRASAMADHVRSMRNHVQALGAKSYQSQFDEAPDYVVMFVPGEHFVAAALEHDPQLWDFAFEKRVLLATPTNLVAIARTVAQVWRQDQIAREAVEIGKAGADLYDRLAVAAEHLRRVGGGLEIAVTNYNKFVGSFERNVLSAGRRLKD
;
A
#
# COMPACT_ATOMS: atom_id res chain seq x y z
N MET A 1 -80.55 63.76 -91.71
CA MET A 1 -79.10 63.48 -91.80
C MET A 1 -78.30 64.07 -90.64
N LEU A 2 -78.59 65.28 -90.13
CA LEU A 2 -77.81 65.91 -89.03
C LEU A 2 -77.97 65.25 -87.63
N GLY A 3 -79.12 64.65 -87.30
CA GLY A 3 -79.36 64.07 -85.97
C GLY A 3 -78.67 62.73 -85.66
N LEU A 4 -78.32 61.95 -86.70
CA LEU A 4 -77.65 60.64 -86.52
C LEU A 4 -76.14 60.79 -86.29
N ILE A 5 -75.53 61.83 -86.86
CA ILE A 5 -74.10 62.11 -86.70
C ILE A 5 -73.84 62.71 -85.31
N THR A 6 -74.73 63.57 -84.82
CA THR A 6 -74.64 64.13 -83.46
C THR A 6 -74.93 63.07 -82.39
N GLY A 7 -75.94 62.21 -82.60
CA GLY A 7 -76.23 61.09 -81.70
C GLY A 7 -75.09 60.05 -81.63
N GLY A 8 -74.48 59.70 -82.76
CA GLY A 8 -73.32 58.79 -82.82
C GLY A 8 -72.06 59.36 -82.17
N GLY A 9 -71.80 60.66 -82.35
CA GLY A 9 -70.68 61.35 -81.69
C GLY A 9 -70.83 61.43 -80.17
N ILE A 10 -72.05 61.71 -79.68
CA ILE A 10 -72.34 61.74 -78.24
C ILE A 10 -72.28 60.33 -77.64
N GLY A 11 -72.82 59.31 -78.33
CA GLY A 11 -72.75 57.92 -77.88
C GLY A 11 -71.32 57.38 -77.83
N TRP A 12 -70.48 57.69 -78.83
CA TRP A 12 -69.06 57.33 -78.83
C TRP A 12 -68.28 58.07 -77.76
N PHE A 13 -68.55 59.36 -77.54
CA PHE A 13 -67.90 60.16 -76.50
C PHE A 13 -68.26 59.66 -75.09
N VAL A 14 -69.54 59.34 -74.83
CA VAL A 14 -69.99 58.81 -73.54
C VAL A 14 -69.49 57.37 -73.32
N GLY A 15 -69.56 56.51 -74.35
CA GLY A 15 -69.10 55.12 -74.29
C GLY A 15 -67.59 54.97 -74.15
N SER A 16 -66.80 55.78 -74.87
CA SER A 16 -65.33 55.80 -74.75
C SER A 16 -64.87 56.33 -73.39
N ARG A 17 -65.61 57.29 -72.80
CA ARG A 17 -65.33 57.83 -71.47
C ARG A 17 -65.65 56.82 -70.36
N LEU A 18 -66.78 56.11 -70.47
CA LEU A 18 -67.13 55.01 -69.57
C LEU A 18 -66.15 53.83 -69.68
N ALA A 19 -65.72 53.46 -70.89
CA ALA A 19 -64.73 52.42 -71.09
C ALA A 19 -63.35 52.83 -70.56
N ALA A 20 -62.97 54.11 -70.69
CA ALA A 20 -61.74 54.65 -70.11
C ALA A 20 -61.80 54.67 -68.57
N GLU A 21 -62.92 55.06 -67.96
CA GLU A 21 -63.13 54.99 -66.52
C GLU A 21 -63.09 53.55 -66.00
N LEU A 22 -63.73 52.59 -66.69
CA LEU A 22 -63.69 51.19 -66.32
C LEU A 22 -62.28 50.59 -66.45
N ARG A 23 -61.53 50.95 -67.50
CA ARG A 23 -60.11 50.55 -67.62
C ARG A 23 -59.25 51.17 -66.53
N GLN A 24 -59.46 52.43 -66.18
CA GLN A 24 -58.75 53.05 -65.06
C GLN A 24 -59.05 52.35 -63.74
N ARG A 25 -60.33 52.04 -63.46
CA ARG A 25 -60.71 51.28 -62.25
C ARG A 25 -60.11 49.88 -62.23
N TRP A 26 -60.05 49.20 -63.37
CA TRP A 26 -59.39 47.90 -63.49
C TRP A 26 -57.89 47.99 -63.27
N LEU A 27 -57.20 48.96 -63.86
CA LEU A 27 -55.77 49.17 -63.66
C LEU A 27 -55.43 49.55 -62.21
N VAL A 28 -56.25 50.37 -61.57
CA VAL A 28 -56.11 50.71 -60.16
C VAL A 28 -56.31 49.47 -59.29
N ARG A 29 -57.37 48.68 -59.51
CA ARG A 29 -57.60 47.44 -58.78
C ARG A 29 -56.53 46.37 -59.01
N ASP A 30 -56.03 46.24 -60.22
CA ASP A 30 -54.96 45.28 -60.55
C ASP A 30 -53.63 45.74 -59.92
N GLY A 31 -53.39 47.05 -59.85
CA GLY A 31 -52.27 47.64 -59.11
C GLY A 31 -52.38 47.42 -57.60
N GLU A 32 -53.56 47.64 -57.01
CA GLU A 32 -53.84 47.38 -55.59
C GLU A 32 -53.68 45.88 -55.25
N ALA A 33 -54.15 44.99 -56.13
CA ALA A 33 -54.00 43.55 -55.95
C ALA A 33 -52.53 43.10 -55.99
N ARG A 34 -51.71 43.68 -56.89
CA ARG A 34 -50.27 43.42 -56.95
C ARG A 34 -49.51 43.96 -55.73
N ASP A 35 -49.84 45.15 -55.26
CA ASP A 35 -49.26 45.72 -54.04
C ASP A 35 -49.62 44.89 -52.80
N LEU A 36 -50.87 44.42 -52.70
CA LEU A 36 -51.29 43.47 -51.67
C LEU A 36 -50.53 42.15 -51.73
N ASP A 37 -50.33 41.57 -52.93
CA ASP A 37 -49.58 40.33 -53.11
C ASP A 37 -48.09 40.50 -52.76
N GLU A 38 -47.47 41.62 -53.12
CA GLU A 38 -46.10 41.92 -52.70
C GLU A 38 -45.97 42.08 -51.17
N ARG A 39 -46.88 42.83 -50.54
CA ARG A 39 -46.92 42.99 -49.08
C ARG A 39 -47.15 41.66 -48.37
N PHE A 40 -48.00 40.80 -48.92
CA PHE A 40 -48.25 39.47 -48.38
C PHE A 40 -47.00 38.57 -48.47
N LYS A 41 -46.31 38.58 -49.62
CA LYS A 41 -45.02 37.87 -49.79
C LYS A 41 -43.91 38.42 -48.91
N ALA A 42 -43.90 39.73 -48.64
CA ALA A 42 -42.98 40.34 -47.68
C ALA A 42 -43.29 39.89 -46.25
N ALA A 43 -44.56 39.95 -45.84
CA ALA A 43 -45.00 39.51 -44.52
C ALA A 43 -44.72 38.02 -44.24
N ILE A 44 -44.87 37.14 -45.24
CA ILE A 44 -44.50 35.72 -45.10
C ILE A 44 -42.99 35.55 -44.86
N ARG A 45 -42.15 36.30 -45.59
CA ARG A 45 -40.69 36.25 -45.40
C ARG A 45 -40.28 36.77 -44.03
N ASP A 46 -40.89 37.85 -43.58
CA ASP A 46 -40.64 38.42 -42.25
C ASP A 46 -41.09 37.47 -41.13
N LEU A 47 -42.24 36.81 -41.30
CA LEU A 47 -42.74 35.82 -40.35
C LEU A 47 -41.83 34.59 -40.29
N ALA A 48 -41.33 34.11 -41.44
CA ALA A 48 -40.38 33.00 -41.48
C ALA A 48 -39.06 33.35 -40.77
N ALA A 49 -38.52 34.56 -41.04
CA ALA A 49 -37.31 35.04 -40.36
C ALA A 49 -37.52 35.25 -38.85
N ALA A 50 -38.69 35.71 -38.43
CA ALA A 50 -39.05 35.84 -37.02
C ALA A 50 -39.18 34.47 -36.34
N SER A 51 -39.82 33.50 -36.99
CA SER A 51 -39.95 32.13 -36.49
C SER A 51 -38.59 31.45 -36.33
N GLU A 52 -37.68 31.65 -37.29
CA GLU A 52 -36.32 31.08 -37.20
C GLU A 52 -35.54 31.71 -36.04
N LYS A 53 -35.63 33.04 -35.86
CA LYS A 53 -35.02 33.73 -34.71
C LYS A 53 -35.59 33.25 -33.38
N ALA A 54 -36.90 33.03 -33.28
CA ALA A 54 -37.54 32.49 -32.08
C ALA A 54 -37.01 31.08 -31.77
N SER A 55 -36.94 30.20 -32.76
CA SER A 55 -36.40 28.84 -32.56
C SER A 55 -34.95 28.84 -32.07
N ARG A 56 -34.10 29.72 -32.61
CA ARG A 56 -32.71 29.86 -32.16
C ARG A 56 -32.63 30.42 -30.74
N ALA A 57 -33.52 31.34 -30.38
CA ALA A 57 -33.59 31.89 -29.03
C ALA A 57 -34.01 30.81 -28.01
N ASP A 58 -34.96 29.94 -28.36
CA ASP A 58 -35.39 28.82 -27.51
C ASP A 58 -34.26 27.79 -27.30
N VAL A 59 -33.50 27.47 -28.35
CA VAL A 59 -32.32 26.58 -28.24
C VAL A 59 -31.26 27.18 -27.33
N LEU A 60 -30.90 28.46 -27.52
CA LEU A 60 -29.92 29.15 -26.68
C LEU A 60 -30.40 29.28 -25.23
N ALA A 61 -31.70 29.46 -24.99
CA ALA A 61 -32.26 29.48 -23.66
C ALA A 61 -32.14 28.10 -22.98
N GLY A 62 -32.33 27.00 -23.74
CA GLY A 62 -32.09 25.64 -23.29
C GLY A 62 -30.63 25.39 -22.92
N GLU A 63 -29.69 25.74 -23.80
CA GLU A 63 -28.24 25.61 -23.54
C GLU A 63 -27.81 26.41 -22.30
N LEU A 64 -28.29 27.65 -22.16
CA LEU A 64 -28.01 28.48 -20.99
C LEU A 64 -28.58 27.90 -19.70
N ALA A 65 -29.75 27.25 -19.75
CA ALA A 65 -30.34 26.59 -18.59
C ALA A 65 -29.50 25.38 -18.14
N VAL A 66 -29.02 24.56 -19.09
CA VAL A 66 -28.13 23.42 -18.81
C VAL A 66 -26.82 23.90 -18.19
N GLU A 67 -26.22 24.94 -18.75
CA GLU A 67 -24.93 25.47 -18.26
C GLU A 67 -25.06 26.10 -16.87
N ARG A 68 -26.20 26.76 -16.59
CA ARG A 68 -26.50 27.25 -15.24
C ARG A 68 -26.66 26.12 -14.24
N GLN A 69 -27.36 25.04 -14.61
CA GLN A 69 -27.54 23.88 -13.77
C GLN A 69 -26.21 23.16 -13.48
N ALA A 70 -25.33 23.04 -14.49
CA ALA A 70 -23.98 22.51 -14.33
C ALA A 70 -23.13 23.41 -13.40
N GLY A 71 -23.22 24.73 -13.55
CA GLY A 71 -22.54 25.69 -12.70
C GLY A 71 -23.01 25.66 -11.24
N GLU A 72 -24.31 25.49 -11.00
CA GLU A 72 -24.86 25.31 -9.65
C GLU A 72 -24.41 23.99 -9.02
N ALA A 73 -24.45 22.88 -9.76
CA ALA A 73 -23.95 21.59 -9.29
C ALA A 73 -22.46 21.65 -8.92
N ALA A 74 -21.64 22.29 -9.75
CA ALA A 74 -20.22 22.49 -9.48
C ALA A 74 -19.97 23.36 -8.23
N ARG A 75 -20.79 24.39 -8.00
CA ARG A 75 -20.71 25.22 -6.78
C ARG A 75 -21.07 24.44 -5.53
N VAL A 76 -22.13 23.62 -5.58
CA VAL A 76 -22.52 22.76 -4.45
C VAL A 76 -21.42 21.77 -4.11
N GLU A 77 -20.81 21.13 -5.12
CA GLU A 77 -19.70 20.19 -4.89
C GLU A 77 -18.44 20.88 -4.35
N LEU A 78 -18.13 22.09 -4.83
CA LEU A 78 -17.01 22.88 -4.30
C LEU A 78 -17.21 23.22 -2.82
N GLU A 79 -18.42 23.61 -2.42
CA GLU A 79 -18.73 23.91 -1.01
C GLU A 79 -18.71 22.64 -0.15
N ARG A 80 -19.15 21.49 -0.68
CA ARG A 80 -19.02 20.19 0.00
C ARG A 80 -17.56 19.82 0.25
N LEU A 81 -16.72 19.92 -0.78
CA LEU A 81 -15.29 19.63 -0.67
C LEU A 81 -14.56 20.56 0.30
N LYS A 82 -14.93 21.85 0.34
CA LYS A 82 -14.39 22.80 1.33
C LYS A 82 -14.81 22.43 2.75
N ALA A 83 -16.07 22.03 2.95
CA ALA A 83 -16.57 21.58 4.24
C ALA A 83 -15.82 20.32 4.71
N ASP A 84 -15.67 19.33 3.84
CA ASP A 84 -14.93 18.10 4.14
C ASP A 84 -13.46 18.39 4.48
N ALA A 85 -12.79 19.28 3.72
CA ALA A 85 -11.43 19.70 4.00
C ALA A 85 -11.30 20.36 5.38
N SER A 86 -12.22 21.26 5.72
CA SER A 86 -12.22 21.93 7.03
C SER A 86 -12.46 20.96 8.19
N HIS A 87 -13.36 19.99 8.00
CA HIS A 87 -13.65 18.96 8.98
C HIS A 87 -12.45 18.03 9.19
N PHE A 88 -11.74 17.66 8.11
CA PHE A 88 -10.49 16.90 8.19
C PHE A 88 -9.39 17.66 8.94
N GLU A 89 -9.28 18.97 8.72
CA GLU A 89 -8.29 19.80 9.39
C GLU A 89 -8.58 19.92 10.90
N GLU A 90 -9.85 20.02 11.27
CA GLU A 90 -10.31 20.05 12.66
C GLU A 90 -10.10 18.70 13.36
N GLN A 91 -10.42 17.57 12.70
CA GLN A 91 -10.11 16.23 13.20
C GLN A 91 -8.61 16.03 13.39
N ARG A 92 -7.78 16.49 12.45
CA ARG A 92 -6.31 16.42 12.56
C ARG A 92 -5.82 17.20 13.78
N LYS A 93 -6.37 18.39 14.01
CA LYS A 93 -6.01 19.22 15.16
C LYS A 93 -6.39 18.54 16.48
N LEU A 94 -7.61 18.00 16.57
CA LEU A 94 -8.06 17.23 17.74
C LEU A 94 -7.17 16.01 18.02
N LEU A 95 -6.73 15.28 16.99
CA LEU A 95 -5.83 14.14 17.15
C LEU A 95 -4.44 14.57 17.66
N VAL A 96 -3.91 15.70 17.18
CA VAL A 96 -2.64 16.26 17.65
C VAL A 96 -2.75 16.69 19.12
N GLU A 97 -3.82 17.39 19.50
CA GLU A 97 -4.06 17.81 20.88
C GLU A 97 -4.28 16.61 21.81
N ALA A 98 -5.02 15.58 21.37
CA ALA A 98 -5.20 14.35 22.13
C ALA A 98 -3.87 13.61 22.35
N ARG A 99 -3.01 13.60 21.32
CA ARG A 99 -1.66 13.04 21.42
C ARG A 99 -0.80 13.80 22.44
N GLU A 100 -0.80 15.14 22.40
CA GLU A 100 -0.03 15.95 23.36
C GLU A 100 -0.50 15.73 24.80
N LYS A 101 -1.82 15.68 25.03
CA LYS A 101 -2.40 15.39 26.35
C LYS A 101 -2.01 14.00 26.86
N LEU A 102 -2.08 12.98 26.01
CA LEU A 102 -1.63 11.62 26.36
C LEU A 102 -0.14 11.57 26.69
N LEU A 103 0.70 12.34 25.96
CA LEU A 103 2.14 12.42 26.21
C LEU A 103 2.43 13.09 27.56
N GLN A 104 1.70 14.17 27.88
CA GLN A 104 1.78 14.81 29.20
C GLN A 104 1.31 13.88 30.32
N GLU A 105 0.17 13.20 30.16
CA GLU A 105 -0.32 12.24 31.16
C GLU A 105 0.66 11.09 31.36
N PHE A 106 1.27 10.60 30.28
CA PHE A 106 2.28 9.54 30.34
C PHE A 106 3.57 10.01 31.03
N GLN A 107 4.05 11.22 30.76
CA GLN A 107 5.23 11.78 31.44
C GLN A 107 4.97 12.01 32.94
N ASN A 108 3.80 12.53 33.28
CA ASN A 108 3.39 12.79 34.67
C ASN A 108 3.18 11.49 35.44
N THR A 109 2.54 10.50 34.82
CA THR A 109 2.27 9.19 35.44
C THR A 109 3.53 8.33 35.50
N GLY A 110 4.34 8.33 34.44
CA GLY A 110 5.61 7.61 34.36
C GLY A 110 6.58 8.09 35.44
N SER A 111 6.78 9.40 35.58
CA SER A 111 7.66 9.97 36.62
C SER A 111 7.16 9.67 38.04
N ALA A 112 5.84 9.72 38.26
CA ALA A 112 5.24 9.44 39.57
C ALA A 112 5.29 7.95 39.94
N VAL A 113 5.05 7.04 38.99
CA VAL A 113 5.12 5.59 39.20
C VAL A 113 6.56 5.14 39.39
N LEU A 114 7.48 5.65 38.58
CA LEU A 114 8.91 5.32 38.67
C LEU A 114 9.52 5.87 39.97
N GLY A 115 9.19 7.09 40.37
CA GLY A 115 9.63 7.67 41.63
C GLY A 115 9.08 6.94 42.86
N LYS A 116 7.82 6.48 42.82
CA LYS A 116 7.23 5.65 43.88
C LYS A 116 7.86 4.27 43.95
N ALA A 117 8.13 3.64 42.81
CA ALA A 117 8.80 2.34 42.73
C ALA A 117 10.26 2.42 43.24
N GLN A 118 10.98 3.49 42.87
CA GLN A 118 12.34 3.75 43.34
C GLN A 118 12.38 3.97 44.85
N ASN A 119 11.49 4.80 45.40
CA ASN A 119 11.43 5.02 46.85
C ASN A 119 11.01 3.77 47.60
N ALA A 120 10.05 2.98 47.09
CA ALA A 120 9.66 1.71 47.69
C ALA A 120 10.82 0.70 47.69
N PHE A 121 11.57 0.62 46.59
CA PHE A 121 12.73 -0.25 46.47
C PHE A 121 13.89 0.18 47.40
N LEU A 122 14.20 1.48 47.45
CA LEU A 122 15.24 2.02 48.33
C LEU A 122 14.88 1.83 49.80
N LYS A 123 13.61 2.03 50.17
CA LYS A 123 13.13 1.83 51.55
C LYS A 123 13.20 0.35 51.94
N ALA A 124 12.78 -0.56 51.06
CA ALA A 124 12.92 -2.00 51.26
C ALA A 124 14.38 -2.46 51.33
N ALA A 125 15.28 -1.85 50.55
CA ALA A 125 16.70 -2.12 50.62
C ALA A 125 17.32 -1.58 51.93
N THR A 126 16.91 -0.40 52.39
CA THR A 126 17.47 0.21 53.61
C THR A 126 16.99 -0.52 54.87
N GLU A 127 15.74 -0.97 54.91
CA GLU A 127 15.23 -1.84 55.97
C GLU A 127 15.92 -3.21 55.99
N ARG A 128 16.27 -3.76 54.82
CA ARG A 128 16.89 -5.10 54.69
C ARG A 128 18.41 -5.09 54.89
N PHE A 129 19.07 -3.94 54.73
CA PHE A 129 20.52 -3.78 54.85
C PHE A 129 20.99 -2.86 55.99
N GLY A 130 20.06 -2.28 56.77
CA GLY A 130 20.34 -1.33 57.87
C GLY A 130 21.14 -1.86 59.06
N HIS A 131 21.53 -3.14 59.08
CA HIS A 131 22.35 -3.73 60.15
C HIS A 131 23.83 -3.93 59.83
N ALA A 132 24.33 -3.51 58.66
CA ALA A 132 25.74 -3.66 58.29
C ALA A 132 26.45 -2.29 58.19
N GLU A 133 27.12 -1.89 59.28
CA GLU A 133 27.94 -0.68 59.37
C GLU A 133 28.99 -0.56 58.24
N LYS A 134 29.03 0.63 57.63
CA LYS A 134 30.09 1.38 56.91
C LYS A 134 31.13 0.67 56.00
N ALA A 135 31.49 -0.58 56.22
CA ALA A 135 32.31 -1.39 55.30
C ALA A 135 31.51 -1.96 54.11
N SER A 136 30.18 -1.90 54.18
CA SER A 136 29.27 -2.40 53.14
C SER A 136 29.07 -1.43 51.98
N GLU A 137 29.32 -0.12 52.18
CA GLU A 137 28.95 0.92 51.20
C GLU A 137 29.76 0.84 49.90
N GLU A 138 31.07 0.59 49.98
CA GLU A 138 31.93 0.42 48.79
C GLU A 138 31.67 -0.91 48.07
N LYS A 139 31.43 -2.00 48.81
CA LYS A 139 31.08 -3.31 48.22
C LYS A 139 29.70 -3.28 47.57
N ILE A 140 28.71 -2.63 48.20
CA ILE A 140 27.39 -2.43 47.63
C ILE A 140 27.47 -1.52 46.39
N LYS A 141 28.27 -0.46 46.40
CA LYS A 141 28.54 0.35 45.19
C LYS A 141 29.12 -0.48 44.06
N SER A 142 30.08 -1.37 44.33
CA SER A 142 30.65 -2.25 43.30
C SER A 142 29.68 -3.31 42.77
N LEU A 143 28.74 -3.77 43.61
CA LEU A 143 27.71 -4.75 43.22
C LEU A 143 26.53 -4.08 42.48
N LEU A 144 26.25 -2.81 42.76
CA LEU A 144 25.20 -2.03 42.10
C LEU A 144 25.68 -1.34 40.80
N ALA A 145 26.98 -1.09 40.65
CA ALA A 145 27.56 -0.53 39.42
C ALA A 145 27.14 -1.28 38.12
N PRO A 146 27.20 -2.63 38.05
CA PRO A 146 26.74 -3.36 36.87
C PRO A 146 25.21 -3.33 36.68
N VAL A 147 24.44 -3.07 37.73
CA VAL A 147 22.98 -2.88 37.61
C VAL A 147 22.66 -1.50 37.05
N GLY A 148 23.38 -0.47 37.50
CA GLY A 148 23.30 0.88 36.94
C GLY A 148 23.71 0.94 35.46
N GLU A 149 24.80 0.25 35.08
CA GLU A 149 25.20 0.13 33.67
C GLU A 149 24.17 -0.63 32.81
N ARG A 150 23.57 -1.71 33.35
CA ARG A 150 22.54 -2.46 32.63
C ARG A 150 21.25 -1.66 32.46
N LEU A 151 20.85 -0.89 33.47
CA LEU A 151 19.71 0.03 33.38
C LEU A 151 19.96 1.14 32.37
N LYS A 152 21.17 1.70 32.34
CA LYS A 152 21.56 2.72 31.36
C LYS A 152 21.57 2.19 29.92
N LYS A 153 22.10 0.98 29.72
CA LYS A 153 21.98 0.26 28.44
C LYS A 153 20.52 -0.03 28.06
N TYR A 154 19.68 -0.33 29.03
CA TYR A 154 18.26 -0.58 28.79
C TYR A 154 17.52 0.70 28.39
N GLU A 155 17.77 1.82 29.06
CA GLU A 155 17.28 3.15 28.66
C GLU A 155 17.73 3.52 27.24
N GLU A 156 19.02 3.36 26.93
CA GLU A 156 19.55 3.58 25.58
C GLU A 156 18.86 2.67 24.56
N THR A 157 18.60 1.40 24.90
CA THR A 157 17.92 0.44 24.01
C THR A 157 16.46 0.83 23.77
N VAL A 158 15.75 1.29 24.80
CA VAL A 158 14.36 1.77 24.69
C VAL A 158 14.28 3.06 23.88
N GLU A 159 15.23 3.98 24.05
CA GLU A 159 15.32 5.21 23.27
C GLU A 159 15.66 4.93 21.79
N THR A 160 16.49 3.91 21.55
CA THR A 160 16.79 3.42 20.19
C THR A 160 15.58 2.73 19.56
N LEU A 161 14.80 1.96 20.32
CA LEU A 161 13.55 1.34 19.88
C LEU A 161 12.46 2.36 19.58
N GLU A 162 12.33 3.43 20.38
CA GLU A 162 11.42 4.55 20.10
C GLU A 162 11.82 5.29 18.81
N LYS A 163 13.13 5.54 18.59
CA LYS A 163 13.63 6.09 17.31
C LYS A 163 13.35 5.18 16.12
N GLN A 164 13.59 3.87 16.25
CA GLN A 164 13.29 2.89 15.21
C GLN A 164 11.78 2.76 14.93
N ARG A 165 10.92 2.94 15.94
CA ARG A 165 9.45 2.95 15.78
C ARG A 165 8.96 4.19 15.03
N VAL A 166 9.56 5.35 15.27
CA VAL A 166 9.27 6.60 14.54
C VAL A 166 9.77 6.52 13.09
N ASP A 167 10.95 5.91 12.86
CA ASP A 167 11.47 5.64 11.52
C ASP A 167 10.61 4.65 10.72
N ALA A 168 9.99 3.64 11.35
CA ALA A 168 9.11 2.70 10.68
C ALA A 168 7.87 3.38 10.06
N PHE A 169 7.34 4.45 10.67
CA PHE A 169 6.27 5.27 10.11
C PHE A 169 6.76 6.25 9.03
N GLY A 170 7.97 6.79 9.17
CA GLY A 170 8.62 7.59 8.14
C GLY A 170 8.95 6.77 6.88
N GLN A 171 9.38 5.52 7.05
CA GLN A 171 9.55 4.53 5.99
C GLN A 171 8.21 4.13 5.38
N LEU A 172 7.11 4.08 6.15
CA LEU A 172 5.76 3.84 5.60
C LEU A 172 5.32 4.99 4.69
N SER A 173 5.53 6.24 5.09
CA SER A 173 5.24 7.42 4.25
C SER A 173 6.16 7.50 3.03
N GLY A 174 7.44 7.13 3.18
CA GLY A 174 8.38 6.98 2.08
C GLY A 174 7.96 5.88 1.11
N LEU A 175 7.48 4.74 1.63
CA LEU A 175 6.96 3.62 0.85
C LEU A 175 5.65 3.99 0.15
N ILE A 176 4.78 4.80 0.78
CA ILE A 176 3.56 5.35 0.16
C ILE A 176 3.93 6.31 -0.97
N GLN A 177 4.97 7.12 -0.82
CA GLN A 177 5.46 8.02 -1.86
C GLN A 177 6.11 7.25 -3.02
N SER A 178 6.97 6.26 -2.72
CA SER A 178 7.57 5.35 -3.71
C SER A 178 6.50 4.49 -4.41
N MET A 179 5.42 4.13 -3.71
CA MET A 179 4.25 3.47 -4.26
C MET A 179 3.48 4.39 -5.22
N ARG A 180 3.35 5.69 -4.91
CA ARG A 180 2.74 6.68 -5.80
C ARG A 180 3.55 6.91 -7.09
N GLU A 181 4.88 6.88 -6.97
CA GLU A 181 5.80 7.02 -8.10
C GLU A 181 5.83 5.74 -8.96
N GLY A 182 5.86 4.56 -8.32
CA GLY A 182 5.70 3.27 -8.98
C GLY A 182 4.34 3.10 -9.68
N GLN A 183 3.27 3.67 -9.10
CA GLN A 183 1.93 3.70 -9.71
C GLN A 183 1.90 4.45 -11.03
N GLU A 184 2.55 5.62 -11.13
CA GLU A 184 2.61 6.38 -12.39
C GLU A 184 3.37 5.61 -13.48
N GLN A 185 4.44 4.92 -13.10
CA GLN A 185 5.28 4.16 -14.03
C GLN A 185 4.60 2.85 -14.49
N VAL A 186 4.01 2.09 -13.55
CA VAL A 186 3.21 0.90 -13.84
C VAL A 186 1.95 1.25 -14.61
N ARG A 187 1.27 2.37 -14.32
CA ARG A 187 0.10 2.84 -15.09
C ARG A 187 0.46 3.09 -16.56
N ARG A 188 1.59 3.74 -16.82
CA ARG A 188 2.07 4.00 -18.19
C ARG A 188 2.48 2.72 -18.92
N GLU A 189 3.09 1.77 -18.21
CA GLU A 189 3.52 0.50 -18.79
C GLU A 189 2.36 -0.48 -18.99
N ALA A 190 1.39 -0.49 -18.08
CA ALA A 190 0.12 -1.21 -18.19
C ALA A 190 -0.78 -0.65 -19.30
N GLN A 191 -0.81 0.67 -19.52
CA GLN A 191 -1.50 1.27 -20.68
C GLN A 191 -0.85 0.86 -22.01
N ARG A 192 0.48 0.75 -22.06
CA ARG A 192 1.21 0.28 -23.26
C ARG A 192 1.00 -1.22 -23.52
N LEU A 193 0.95 -2.05 -22.47
CA LEU A 193 0.76 -3.50 -22.57
C LEU A 193 -0.71 -3.92 -22.71
N GLY A 194 -1.65 -3.11 -22.20
CA GLY A 194 -3.09 -3.33 -22.29
C GLY A 194 -3.62 -3.42 -23.73
N ASN A 195 -2.99 -2.71 -24.66
CA ASN A 195 -3.30 -2.76 -26.09
C ASN A 195 -2.75 -4.02 -26.81
N SER A 196 -1.86 -4.78 -26.18
CA SER A 196 -1.19 -5.94 -26.79
C SER A 196 -1.67 -7.28 -26.23
N LEU A 197 -2.22 -7.30 -25.01
CA LEU A 197 -2.68 -8.51 -24.31
C LEU A 197 -4.20 -8.78 -24.40
N THR A 198 -4.95 -7.90 -25.07
CA THR A 198 -6.43 -7.90 -25.12
C THR A 198 -7.02 -9.14 -25.80
N ASN A 199 -6.29 -9.79 -26.70
CA ASN A 199 -6.85 -10.81 -27.60
C ASN A 199 -6.60 -12.29 -27.22
N ALA A 200 -5.97 -12.60 -26.08
CA ALA A 200 -5.64 -14.00 -25.73
C ALA A 200 -5.79 -14.33 -24.22
N PRO A 201 -6.78 -15.17 -23.82
CA PRO A 201 -6.96 -15.62 -22.43
C PRO A 201 -5.71 -16.31 -21.84
N LYS A 202 -4.98 -17.09 -22.65
CA LYS A 202 -3.72 -17.76 -22.23
C LYS A 202 -2.56 -16.79 -21.97
N ALA A 203 -2.51 -15.65 -22.67
CA ALA A 203 -1.43 -14.68 -22.49
C ALA A 203 -1.56 -13.91 -21.16
N ARG A 204 -2.81 -13.66 -20.71
CA ARG A 204 -3.11 -12.98 -19.45
C ARG A 204 -2.75 -13.82 -18.22
N GLY A 205 -3.08 -15.11 -18.22
CA GLY A 205 -2.68 -16.02 -17.14
C GLY A 205 -1.16 -16.07 -16.95
N ARG A 206 -0.43 -16.24 -18.07
CA ARG A 206 1.04 -16.22 -18.07
C ARG A 206 1.63 -14.89 -17.62
N TRP A 207 0.97 -13.77 -17.87
CA TRP A 207 1.41 -12.46 -17.37
C TRP A 207 1.24 -12.34 -15.85
N GLY A 208 0.11 -12.78 -15.31
CA GLY A 208 -0.11 -12.82 -13.85
C GLY A 208 0.89 -13.74 -13.13
N GLU A 209 1.16 -14.91 -13.70
CA GLU A 209 2.18 -15.85 -13.21
C GLU A 209 3.60 -15.24 -13.27
N ARG A 210 3.95 -14.57 -14.37
CA ARG A 210 5.25 -13.91 -14.54
C ARG A 210 5.40 -12.72 -13.58
N ALA A 211 4.34 -11.96 -13.37
CA ALA A 211 4.31 -10.87 -12.39
C ALA A 211 4.51 -11.41 -10.97
N LEU A 212 3.82 -12.50 -10.62
CA LEU A 212 3.99 -13.19 -9.34
C LEU A 212 5.43 -13.71 -9.15
N GLN A 213 5.99 -14.39 -10.14
CA GLN A 213 7.37 -14.87 -10.12
C GLN A 213 8.36 -13.71 -9.89
N ASN A 214 8.23 -12.64 -10.68
CA ASN A 214 9.12 -11.48 -10.58
C ASN A 214 9.05 -10.83 -9.19
N VAL A 215 7.86 -10.73 -8.60
CA VAL A 215 7.69 -10.19 -7.25
C VAL A 215 8.40 -11.07 -6.22
N LEU A 216 8.23 -12.39 -6.27
CA LEU A 216 8.86 -13.31 -5.34
C LEU A 216 10.41 -13.25 -5.44
N GLU A 217 10.95 -13.25 -6.66
CA GLU A 217 12.40 -13.15 -6.91
C GLU A 217 12.97 -11.80 -6.44
N GLN A 218 12.27 -10.69 -6.69
CA GLN A 218 12.68 -9.36 -6.21
C GLN A 218 12.71 -9.25 -4.69
N CYS A 219 11.94 -10.08 -3.98
CA CYS A 219 11.97 -10.16 -2.52
C CYS A 219 13.17 -10.93 -1.98
N GLY A 220 14.01 -11.49 -2.85
CA GLY A 220 15.15 -12.32 -2.49
C GLY A 220 14.78 -13.77 -2.20
N LEU A 221 13.58 -14.22 -2.60
CA LEU A 221 13.20 -15.62 -2.53
C LEU A 221 13.77 -16.36 -3.75
N SER A 222 14.35 -17.53 -3.52
CA SER A 222 14.91 -18.40 -4.53
C SER A 222 13.89 -19.43 -4.99
N GLN A 223 13.70 -19.54 -6.31
CA GLN A 223 12.84 -20.58 -6.89
C GLN A 223 13.40 -21.98 -6.53
N HIS A 224 12.51 -22.94 -6.28
CA HIS A 224 12.77 -24.32 -5.86
C HIS A 224 13.28 -24.50 -4.42
N THR A 225 13.86 -23.47 -3.81
CA THR A 225 14.26 -23.48 -2.39
C THR A 225 13.17 -22.88 -1.52
N ASP A 226 12.81 -21.62 -1.80
CA ASP A 226 11.90 -20.83 -0.96
C ASP A 226 10.47 -20.85 -1.50
N PHE A 227 10.32 -20.97 -2.82
CA PHE A 227 8.99 -21.09 -3.45
C PHE A 227 8.98 -22.05 -4.64
N ILE A 228 7.80 -22.64 -4.90
CA ILE A 228 7.56 -23.57 -6.01
C ILE A 228 6.36 -23.04 -6.80
N LEU A 229 6.53 -22.91 -8.12
CA LEU A 229 5.46 -22.53 -9.03
C LEU A 229 4.71 -23.77 -9.55
N GLU A 230 3.41 -23.60 -9.79
CA GLU A 230 2.53 -24.55 -10.48
C GLU A 230 2.58 -26.02 -9.98
N HIS A 231 2.80 -26.24 -8.68
CA HIS A 231 2.87 -27.58 -8.14
C HIS A 231 1.50 -28.27 -8.21
N SER A 232 1.40 -29.35 -8.99
CA SER A 232 0.17 -30.16 -9.05
C SER A 232 0.17 -31.13 -7.88
N LEU A 233 -0.80 -30.98 -6.99
CA LEU A 233 -1.07 -31.89 -5.89
C LEU A 233 -2.18 -32.83 -6.32
N GLU A 234 -1.93 -34.14 -6.24
CA GLU A 234 -2.97 -35.16 -6.37
C GLU A 234 -3.67 -35.32 -5.02
N THR A 235 -4.99 -35.16 -5.00
CA THR A 235 -5.79 -35.19 -3.78
C THR A 235 -6.94 -36.17 -3.92
N VAL A 236 -7.52 -36.59 -2.81
CA VAL A 236 -8.65 -37.53 -2.75
C VAL A 236 -9.92 -36.97 -3.43
N GLU A 237 -10.01 -35.65 -3.57
CA GLU A 237 -11.14 -34.93 -4.20
C GLU A 237 -10.83 -34.39 -5.62
N GLY A 238 -9.63 -34.65 -6.16
CA GLY A 238 -9.20 -34.21 -7.49
C GLY A 238 -7.84 -33.51 -7.53
N ARG A 239 -7.44 -32.98 -8.70
CA ARG A 239 -6.14 -32.31 -8.88
C ARG A 239 -6.24 -30.84 -8.48
N LEU A 240 -5.55 -30.43 -7.41
CA LEU A 240 -5.37 -29.02 -7.04
C LEU A 240 -4.01 -28.52 -7.52
N ARG A 241 -4.00 -27.34 -8.12
CA ARG A 241 -2.79 -26.71 -8.64
C ARG A 241 -2.78 -25.24 -8.25
N PRO A 242 -2.22 -24.88 -7.08
CA PRO A 242 -1.96 -23.49 -6.76
C PRO A 242 -0.90 -22.90 -7.71
N ASP A 243 -0.97 -21.58 -7.91
CA ASP A 243 -0.06 -20.89 -8.82
C ASP A 243 1.35 -20.77 -8.22
N ALA A 244 1.44 -20.55 -6.89
CA ALA A 244 2.69 -20.64 -6.16
C ALA A 244 2.51 -21.16 -4.72
N ILE A 245 3.56 -21.80 -4.20
CA ILE A 245 3.69 -22.23 -2.81
C ILE A 245 4.99 -21.63 -2.26
N VAL A 246 4.92 -20.84 -1.20
CA VAL A 246 6.09 -20.24 -0.52
C VAL A 246 6.28 -20.90 0.84
N ARG A 247 7.51 -21.32 1.16
CA ARG A 247 7.86 -21.92 2.45
C ARG A 247 8.26 -20.82 3.45
N ILE A 248 7.77 -20.93 4.68
CA ILE A 248 8.00 -19.99 5.77
C ILE A 248 8.73 -20.73 6.92
N PRO A 249 9.56 -20.04 7.72
CA PRO A 249 10.20 -20.66 8.89
C PRO A 249 9.18 -21.21 9.89
N GLY A 250 9.59 -22.26 10.61
CA GLY A 250 8.69 -23.02 11.45
C GLY A 250 7.76 -23.94 10.66
N ASN A 251 8.24 -24.47 9.52
CA ASN A 251 7.57 -25.42 8.61
C ASN A 251 6.22 -24.96 8.00
N LYS A 252 5.84 -23.70 8.20
CA LYS A 252 4.62 -23.12 7.63
C LYS A 252 4.72 -22.95 6.11
N ILE A 253 3.56 -23.00 5.46
CA ILE A 253 3.43 -22.86 4.01
C ILE A 253 2.42 -21.76 3.69
N LEU A 254 2.74 -20.90 2.73
CA LEU A 254 1.86 -19.89 2.16
C LEU A 254 1.48 -20.29 0.73
N VAL A 255 0.18 -20.43 0.49
CA VAL A 255 -0.34 -20.77 -0.84
C VAL A 255 -0.83 -19.51 -1.53
N ILE A 256 -0.43 -19.30 -2.78
CA ILE A 256 -0.80 -18.13 -3.59
C ILE A 256 -1.57 -18.60 -4.83
N ASP A 257 -2.73 -17.99 -5.09
CA ASP A 257 -3.57 -18.19 -6.27
C ASP A 257 -3.87 -16.82 -6.93
N ALA A 258 -3.56 -16.68 -8.22
CA ALA A 258 -3.52 -15.42 -8.97
C ALA A 258 -4.69 -15.22 -9.93
N LYS A 259 -5.74 -16.06 -9.86
CA LYS A 259 -6.72 -16.18 -10.95
C LYS A 259 -7.87 -15.17 -10.87
N VAL A 260 -7.57 -13.87 -10.88
CA VAL A 260 -8.60 -12.81 -10.91
C VAL A 260 -8.99 -12.45 -12.35
N SER A 261 -10.29 -12.58 -12.66
CA SER A 261 -10.86 -12.11 -13.93
C SER A 261 -11.02 -10.59 -13.92
N LEU A 262 -10.26 -9.90 -14.77
CA LEU A 262 -10.24 -8.43 -14.87
C LEU A 262 -11.21 -7.85 -15.92
N ASN A 263 -12.02 -8.69 -16.56
CA ASN A 263 -12.88 -8.27 -17.68
C ASN A 263 -13.93 -7.22 -17.27
N ALA A 264 -14.52 -7.38 -16.08
CA ALA A 264 -15.56 -6.48 -15.59
C ALA A 264 -15.00 -5.08 -15.27
N TYR A 265 -13.80 -5.01 -14.69
CA TYR A 265 -13.10 -3.74 -14.46
C TYR A 265 -12.76 -3.03 -15.78
N GLN A 266 -12.30 -3.77 -16.78
CA GLN A 266 -12.01 -3.21 -18.10
C GLN A 266 -13.27 -2.63 -18.76
N ALA A 267 -14.39 -3.39 -18.72
CA ALA A 267 -15.67 -2.91 -19.23
C ALA A 267 -16.17 -1.66 -18.48
N ALA A 268 -15.93 -1.55 -17.17
CA ALA A 268 -16.26 -0.36 -16.41
C ALA A 268 -15.41 0.85 -16.86
N PHE A 269 -14.12 0.64 -17.13
CA PHE A 269 -13.21 1.70 -17.55
C PHE A 269 -13.45 2.17 -18.98
N GLU A 270 -13.85 1.27 -19.88
CA GLU A 270 -14.17 1.56 -21.29
C GLU A 270 -15.57 2.14 -21.49
N SER A 271 -16.42 2.12 -20.45
CA SER A 271 -17.78 2.63 -20.52
C SER A 271 -17.83 4.16 -20.50
N GLU A 272 -18.48 4.74 -21.50
CA GLU A 272 -18.76 6.19 -21.58
C GLU A 272 -20.00 6.60 -20.77
N ASP A 273 -20.88 5.63 -20.46
CA ASP A 273 -22.09 5.83 -19.68
C ASP A 273 -21.88 5.47 -18.20
N GLU A 274 -22.37 6.34 -17.30
CA GLU A 274 -22.21 6.20 -15.85
C GLU A 274 -22.93 4.96 -15.30
N GLN A 275 -24.12 4.66 -15.84
CA GLN A 275 -24.92 3.54 -15.37
C GLN A 275 -24.30 2.19 -15.78
N SER A 276 -23.78 2.13 -17.00
CA SER A 276 -23.03 0.99 -17.52
C SER A 276 -21.70 0.80 -16.76
N ARG A 277 -21.01 1.89 -16.40
CA ARG A 277 -19.81 1.86 -15.55
C ARG A 277 -20.10 1.30 -14.17
N ALA A 278 -21.15 1.79 -13.50
CA ALA A 278 -21.55 1.32 -12.18
C ALA A 278 -21.91 -0.18 -12.18
N SER A 279 -22.63 -0.64 -13.20
CA SER A 279 -22.98 -2.07 -13.35
C SER A 279 -21.74 -2.94 -13.54
N ALA A 280 -20.83 -2.55 -14.42
CA ALA A 280 -19.60 -3.31 -14.67
C ALA A 280 -18.68 -3.34 -13.44
N MET A 281 -18.66 -2.28 -12.63
CA MET A 281 -17.91 -2.26 -11.38
C MET A 281 -18.54 -3.15 -10.30
N ALA A 282 -19.87 -3.22 -10.23
CA ALA A 282 -20.56 -4.17 -9.36
C ALA A 282 -20.23 -5.64 -9.75
N ASP A 283 -20.11 -5.91 -11.04
CA ASP A 283 -19.68 -7.23 -11.53
C ASP A 283 -18.21 -7.54 -11.21
N HIS A 284 -17.33 -6.52 -11.19
CA HIS A 284 -15.94 -6.67 -10.74
C HIS A 284 -15.87 -7.06 -9.26
N VAL A 285 -16.60 -6.36 -8.39
CA VAL A 285 -16.71 -6.69 -6.95
C VAL A 285 -17.27 -8.10 -6.76
N ARG A 286 -18.34 -8.45 -7.49
CA ARG A 286 -18.95 -9.79 -7.41
C ARG A 286 -17.97 -10.88 -7.84
N SER A 287 -17.21 -10.66 -8.92
CA SER A 287 -16.16 -11.57 -9.38
C SER A 287 -15.10 -11.80 -8.30
N MET A 288 -14.63 -10.71 -7.66
CA MET A 288 -13.67 -10.80 -6.56
C MET A 288 -14.21 -11.57 -5.36
N ARG A 289 -15.45 -11.30 -4.92
CA ARG A 289 -16.10 -12.04 -3.82
C ARG A 289 -16.26 -13.52 -4.13
N ASN A 290 -16.68 -13.86 -5.34
CA ASN A 290 -16.83 -15.25 -5.77
C ASN A 290 -15.48 -15.98 -5.74
N HIS A 291 -14.39 -15.31 -6.15
CA HIS A 291 -13.06 -15.90 -6.11
C HIS A 291 -12.57 -16.11 -4.68
N VAL A 292 -12.76 -15.12 -3.80
CA VAL A 292 -12.52 -15.25 -2.36
C VAL A 292 -13.28 -16.43 -1.76
N GLN A 293 -14.57 -16.56 -2.08
CA GLN A 293 -15.39 -17.65 -1.57
C GLN A 293 -14.93 -19.01 -2.10
N ALA A 294 -14.57 -19.09 -3.38
CA ALA A 294 -14.01 -20.30 -3.98
C ALA A 294 -12.67 -20.69 -3.34
N LEU A 295 -11.79 -19.73 -3.07
CA LEU A 295 -10.50 -19.97 -2.42
C LEU A 295 -10.64 -20.38 -0.96
N GLY A 296 -11.51 -19.72 -0.20
CA GLY A 296 -11.78 -20.10 1.19
C GLY A 296 -12.45 -21.47 1.33
N ALA A 297 -13.19 -21.91 0.29
CA ALA A 297 -13.81 -23.24 0.24
C ALA A 297 -12.86 -24.35 -0.21
N LYS A 298 -11.73 -24.02 -0.88
CA LYS A 298 -10.70 -25.01 -1.23
C LYS A 298 -9.98 -25.44 0.04
N SER A 299 -10.09 -26.72 0.38
CA SER A 299 -9.40 -27.35 1.52
C SER A 299 -7.89 -27.50 1.31
N TYR A 300 -7.16 -26.41 1.10
CA TYR A 300 -5.68 -26.44 1.18
C TYR A 300 -5.22 -26.81 2.60
N GLN A 301 -6.06 -26.55 3.60
CA GLN A 301 -5.83 -26.82 5.02
C GLN A 301 -5.78 -28.32 5.36
N SER A 302 -6.34 -29.21 4.55
CA SER A 302 -6.38 -30.65 4.84
C SER A 302 -5.28 -31.46 4.15
N GLN A 303 -4.38 -30.81 3.39
CA GLN A 303 -3.42 -31.47 2.48
C GLN A 303 -1.96 -31.32 2.91
N PHE A 304 -1.67 -30.42 3.85
CA PHE A 304 -0.37 -30.27 4.45
C PHE A 304 -0.50 -30.67 5.92
N ASP A 305 0.46 -31.46 6.43
CA ASP A 305 0.53 -31.82 7.86
C ASP A 305 0.55 -30.56 8.76
N GLU A 306 0.96 -29.42 8.19
CA GLU A 306 0.89 -28.09 8.75
C GLU A 306 0.08 -27.16 7.82
N ALA A 307 -1.22 -27.09 8.05
CA ALA A 307 -2.17 -26.31 7.27
C ALA A 307 -1.78 -24.81 7.19
N PRO A 308 -1.88 -24.16 6.00
CA PRO A 308 -1.79 -22.71 5.91
C PRO A 308 -2.92 -22.04 6.71
N ASP A 309 -2.57 -21.10 7.60
CA ASP A 309 -3.56 -20.30 8.34
C ASP A 309 -4.41 -19.44 7.38
N TYR A 310 -3.81 -19.01 6.25
CA TYR A 310 -4.42 -18.15 5.22
C TYR A 310 -3.97 -18.53 3.81
N VAL A 311 -4.85 -18.34 2.84
CA VAL A 311 -4.54 -18.43 1.40
C VAL A 311 -4.40 -17.03 0.83
N VAL A 312 -3.41 -16.79 -0.01
CA VAL A 312 -3.20 -15.49 -0.65
C VAL A 312 -3.86 -15.47 -2.02
N MET A 313 -4.76 -14.52 -2.22
CA MET A 313 -5.34 -14.18 -3.52
C MET A 313 -4.52 -13.06 -4.14
N PHE A 314 -3.72 -13.36 -5.16
CA PHE A 314 -2.91 -12.37 -5.86
C PHE A 314 -3.71 -11.65 -6.94
N VAL A 315 -3.70 -10.32 -6.88
CA VAL A 315 -4.32 -9.41 -7.83
C VAL A 315 -3.22 -8.60 -8.51
N PRO A 316 -3.03 -8.69 -9.82
CA PRO A 316 -1.84 -8.18 -10.50
C PRO A 316 -1.91 -6.66 -10.77
N GLY A 317 -2.46 -5.89 -9.84
CA GLY A 317 -2.56 -4.44 -9.91
C GLY A 317 -3.33 -3.87 -8.73
N GLU A 318 -2.74 -2.86 -8.09
CA GLU A 318 -3.33 -2.18 -6.93
C GLU A 318 -4.70 -1.55 -7.26
N HIS A 319 -4.82 -0.95 -8.44
CA HIS A 319 -6.02 -0.26 -8.92
C HIS A 319 -7.24 -1.17 -9.02
N PHE A 320 -7.04 -2.48 -9.25
CA PHE A 320 -8.14 -3.44 -9.25
C PHE A 320 -8.71 -3.69 -7.86
N VAL A 321 -7.83 -3.72 -6.84
CA VAL A 321 -8.24 -3.92 -5.45
C VAL A 321 -8.84 -2.63 -4.89
N ALA A 322 -8.20 -1.48 -5.15
CA ALA A 322 -8.68 -0.18 -4.71
C ALA A 322 -10.10 0.12 -5.22
N ALA A 323 -10.34 -0.06 -6.52
CA ALA A 323 -11.66 0.18 -7.11
C ALA A 323 -12.74 -0.77 -6.53
N ALA A 324 -12.38 -2.02 -6.23
CA ALA A 324 -13.33 -2.93 -5.59
C ALA A 324 -13.64 -2.52 -4.15
N LEU A 325 -12.66 -2.04 -3.38
CA LEU A 325 -12.84 -1.58 -2.01
C LEU A 325 -13.62 -0.26 -1.92
N GLU A 326 -13.46 0.64 -2.90
CA GLU A 326 -14.25 1.86 -3.00
C GLU A 326 -15.74 1.56 -3.19
N HIS A 327 -16.05 0.54 -4.00
CA HIS A 327 -17.43 0.11 -4.25
C HIS A 327 -17.99 -0.83 -3.16
N ASP A 328 -17.13 -1.56 -2.46
CA ASP A 328 -17.49 -2.50 -1.41
C ASP A 328 -16.43 -2.51 -0.30
N PRO A 329 -16.56 -1.60 0.69
CA PRO A 329 -15.60 -1.50 1.79
C PRO A 329 -15.51 -2.77 2.65
N GLN A 330 -16.55 -3.60 2.65
CA GLN A 330 -16.61 -4.85 3.43
C GLN A 330 -15.91 -6.02 2.73
N LEU A 331 -15.42 -5.84 1.51
CA LEU A 331 -14.72 -6.90 0.77
C LEU A 331 -13.48 -7.39 1.51
N TRP A 332 -12.76 -6.49 2.18
CA TRP A 332 -11.55 -6.81 2.94
C TRP A 332 -11.85 -7.72 4.13
N ASP A 333 -12.83 -7.33 4.95
CA ASP A 333 -13.26 -8.11 6.11
C ASP A 333 -13.85 -9.46 5.68
N PHE A 334 -14.64 -9.48 4.61
CA PHE A 334 -15.18 -10.71 4.03
C PHE A 334 -14.08 -11.68 3.58
N ALA A 335 -13.02 -11.17 2.93
CA ALA A 335 -11.89 -12.02 2.53
C ALA A 335 -11.18 -12.60 3.76
N PHE A 336 -10.97 -11.77 4.78
CA PHE A 336 -10.34 -12.18 6.03
C PHE A 336 -11.15 -13.25 6.77
N GLU A 337 -12.48 -13.10 6.87
CA GLU A 337 -13.39 -14.10 7.45
C GLU A 337 -13.33 -15.45 6.71
N LYS A 338 -13.08 -15.42 5.40
CA LYS A 338 -12.88 -16.62 4.57
C LYS A 338 -11.44 -17.16 4.61
N ARG A 339 -10.58 -16.60 5.48
CA ARG A 339 -9.14 -16.92 5.57
C ARG A 339 -8.39 -16.71 4.25
N VAL A 340 -8.80 -15.69 3.49
CA VAL A 340 -8.17 -15.27 2.24
C VAL A 340 -7.56 -13.88 2.41
N LEU A 341 -6.27 -13.74 2.10
CA LEU A 341 -5.57 -12.47 2.10
C LEU A 341 -5.51 -11.92 0.67
N LEU A 342 -6.09 -10.74 0.46
CA LEU A 342 -5.97 -10.02 -0.82
C LEU A 342 -4.55 -9.45 -0.91
N ALA A 343 -3.79 -9.94 -1.88
CA ALA A 343 -2.43 -9.48 -2.12
C ALA A 343 -2.27 -8.84 -3.50
N THR A 344 -1.56 -7.74 -3.53
CA THR A 344 -1.12 -7.01 -4.70
C THR A 344 0.40 -7.08 -4.77
N PRO A 345 1.06 -6.69 -5.88
CA PRO A 345 2.51 -6.73 -5.96
C PRO A 345 3.19 -6.02 -4.79
N THR A 346 2.70 -4.85 -4.36
CA THR A 346 3.34 -4.09 -3.28
C THR A 346 3.20 -4.77 -1.92
N ASN A 347 2.00 -5.22 -1.56
CA ASN A 347 1.82 -5.84 -0.25
C ASN A 347 2.38 -7.28 -0.21
N LEU A 348 2.44 -7.98 -1.35
CA LEU A 348 3.08 -9.29 -1.46
C LEU A 348 4.58 -9.16 -1.26
N VAL A 349 5.20 -8.08 -1.75
CA VAL A 349 6.60 -7.77 -1.43
C VAL A 349 6.81 -7.60 0.06
N ALA A 350 5.91 -6.89 0.74
CA ALA A 350 6.01 -6.72 2.19
C ALA A 350 5.91 -8.07 2.92
N ILE A 351 4.91 -8.88 2.59
CA ILE A 351 4.71 -10.22 3.17
C ILE A 351 5.94 -11.10 2.89
N ALA A 352 6.41 -11.15 1.65
CA ALA A 352 7.56 -11.95 1.24
C ALA A 352 8.86 -11.49 1.91
N ARG A 353 9.10 -10.18 2.05
CA ARG A 353 10.28 -9.64 2.75
C ARG A 353 10.23 -9.91 4.25
N THR A 354 9.06 -9.82 4.87
CA THR A 354 8.88 -10.21 6.27
C THR A 354 9.21 -11.70 6.44
N VAL A 355 8.69 -12.56 5.56
CA VAL A 355 9.03 -13.99 5.55
C VAL A 355 10.54 -14.21 5.38
N ALA A 356 11.17 -13.57 4.40
CA ALA A 356 12.61 -13.67 4.15
C ALA A 356 13.47 -13.17 5.33
N GLN A 357 12.99 -12.15 6.05
CA GLN A 357 13.66 -11.65 7.25
C GLN A 357 13.56 -12.64 8.41
N VAL A 358 12.42 -13.29 8.59
CA VAL A 358 12.27 -14.37 9.57
C VAL A 358 13.20 -15.55 9.21
N TRP A 359 13.37 -15.89 7.93
CA TRP A 359 14.32 -16.91 7.47
C TRP A 359 15.75 -16.58 7.90
N ARG A 360 16.16 -15.33 7.68
CA ARG A 360 17.49 -14.86 8.08
C ARG A 360 17.70 -14.93 9.59
N GLN A 361 16.68 -14.61 10.38
CA GLN A 361 16.75 -14.69 11.84
C GLN A 361 16.83 -16.15 12.34
N ASP A 362 16.05 -17.06 11.78
CA ASP A 362 16.10 -18.49 12.14
C ASP A 362 17.45 -19.12 11.78
N GLN A 363 18.00 -18.79 10.61
CA GLN A 363 19.33 -19.26 10.20
C GLN A 363 20.43 -18.75 11.15
N ILE A 364 20.43 -17.45 11.46
CA ILE A 364 21.39 -16.87 12.42
C ILE A 364 21.26 -17.53 13.81
N ALA A 365 20.04 -17.82 14.25
CA ALA A 365 19.81 -18.50 15.54
C ALA A 365 20.41 -19.92 15.56
N ARG A 366 20.21 -20.70 14.48
CA ARG A 366 20.81 -22.04 14.35
C ARG A 366 22.33 -22.00 14.30
N GLU A 367 22.89 -21.08 13.51
CA GLU A 367 24.34 -20.89 13.42
C GLU A 367 24.94 -20.46 14.77
N ALA A 368 24.25 -19.61 15.53
CA ALA A 368 24.68 -19.20 16.87
C ALA A 368 24.72 -20.37 17.87
N VAL A 369 23.79 -21.32 17.78
CA VAL A 369 23.80 -22.54 18.61
C VAL A 369 25.02 -23.40 18.28
N GLU A 370 25.33 -23.58 17.00
CA GLU A 370 26.51 -24.36 16.57
C GLU A 370 27.83 -23.67 16.96
N ILE A 371 27.91 -22.34 16.83
CA ILE A 371 29.05 -21.56 17.34
C ILE A 371 29.17 -21.70 18.86
N GLY A 372 28.06 -21.69 19.60
CA GLY A 372 28.04 -21.91 21.04
C GLY A 372 28.59 -23.28 21.45
N LYS A 373 28.22 -24.35 20.73
CA LYS A 373 28.77 -25.69 20.94
C LYS A 373 30.26 -25.76 20.66
N ALA A 374 30.70 -25.19 19.53
CA ALA A 374 32.12 -25.14 19.18
C ALA A 374 32.93 -24.32 20.20
N GLY A 375 32.37 -23.22 20.71
CA GLY A 375 32.97 -22.40 21.77
C GLY A 375 33.09 -23.15 23.09
N ALA A 376 32.09 -23.96 23.46
CA ALA A 376 32.16 -24.82 24.64
C ALA A 376 33.24 -25.90 24.51
N ASP A 377 33.33 -26.60 23.37
CA ASP A 377 34.39 -27.59 23.11
C ASP A 377 35.79 -26.94 23.17
N LEU A 378 35.94 -25.74 22.60
CA LEU A 378 37.20 -25.00 22.67
C LEU A 378 37.56 -24.61 24.12
N TYR A 379 36.58 -24.17 24.91
CA TYR A 379 36.79 -23.85 26.33
C TYR A 379 37.28 -25.06 27.11
N ASP A 380 36.63 -26.22 26.93
CA ASP A 380 37.00 -27.47 27.61
C ASP A 380 38.43 -27.91 27.23
N ARG A 381 38.79 -27.81 25.95
CA ARG A 381 40.15 -28.12 25.47
C ARG A 381 41.19 -27.17 26.05
N LEU A 382 40.89 -25.88 26.13
CA LEU A 382 41.78 -24.89 26.74
C LEU A 382 41.97 -25.14 28.25
N ALA A 383 40.91 -25.55 28.96
CA ALA A 383 41.00 -25.92 30.37
C ALA A 383 41.96 -27.11 30.58
N VAL A 384 41.86 -28.14 29.73
CA VAL A 384 42.79 -29.30 29.77
C VAL A 384 44.23 -28.87 29.44
N ALA A 385 44.41 -28.03 28.42
CA ALA A 385 45.73 -27.51 28.06
C ALA A 385 46.36 -26.68 29.19
N ALA A 386 45.56 -25.86 29.89
CA ALA A 386 46.01 -25.08 31.04
C ALA A 386 46.46 -25.98 32.21
N GLU A 387 45.76 -27.08 32.47
CA GLU A 387 46.18 -28.06 33.50
C GLU A 387 47.50 -28.76 33.12
N HIS A 388 47.69 -29.12 31.84
CA HIS A 388 48.97 -29.64 31.37
C HIS A 388 50.10 -28.61 31.54
N LEU A 389 49.85 -27.35 31.18
CA LEU A 389 50.83 -26.27 31.34
C LEU A 389 51.19 -26.05 32.82
N ARG A 390 50.20 -26.13 33.72
CA ARG A 390 50.42 -26.06 35.18
C ARG A 390 51.35 -27.18 35.67
N ARG A 391 51.14 -28.41 35.19
CA ARG A 391 52.02 -29.56 35.54
C ARG A 391 53.44 -29.38 35.01
N VAL A 392 53.59 -28.88 33.78
CA VAL A 392 54.91 -28.56 33.21
C VAL A 392 55.62 -27.50 34.05
N GLY A 393 54.91 -26.43 34.44
CA GLY A 393 55.44 -25.39 35.32
C GLY A 393 55.99 -25.96 36.64
N GLY A 394 55.22 -26.83 37.31
CA GLY A 394 55.68 -27.51 38.52
C GLY A 394 56.88 -28.44 38.29
N GLY A 395 56.91 -29.15 37.16
CA GLY A 395 58.06 -29.99 36.77
C GLY A 395 59.34 -29.19 36.57
N LEU A 396 59.24 -28.02 35.92
CA LEU A 396 60.36 -27.09 35.74
C LEU A 396 60.85 -26.53 37.08
N GLU A 397 59.94 -26.17 38.00
CA GLU A 397 60.29 -25.70 39.34
C GLU A 397 61.08 -26.75 40.13
N ILE A 398 60.66 -28.02 40.05
CA ILE A 398 61.38 -29.15 40.65
C ILE A 398 62.76 -29.32 40.00
N ALA A 399 62.84 -29.26 38.67
CA ALA A 399 64.10 -29.38 37.94
C ALA A 399 65.10 -28.28 38.33
N VAL A 400 64.65 -27.02 38.40
CA VAL A 400 65.44 -25.88 38.86
C VAL A 400 65.90 -26.07 40.31
N THR A 401 65.01 -26.56 41.19
CA THR A 401 65.35 -26.85 42.58
C THR A 401 66.44 -27.91 42.70
N ASN A 402 66.35 -28.99 41.92
CA ASN A 402 67.34 -30.06 41.90
C ASN A 402 68.69 -29.58 41.33
N TYR A 403 68.65 -28.78 40.27
CA TYR A 403 69.85 -28.15 39.70
C TYR A 403 70.57 -27.28 40.74
N ASN A 404 69.83 -26.41 41.44
CA ASN A 404 70.40 -25.55 42.49
C ASN A 404 71.01 -26.35 43.64
N LYS A 405 70.38 -27.46 44.06
CA LYS A 405 70.93 -28.39 45.06
C LYS A 405 72.24 -29.03 44.59
N PHE A 406 72.28 -29.48 43.33
CA PHE A 406 73.49 -30.05 42.72
C PHE A 406 74.63 -29.02 42.70
N VAL A 407 74.39 -27.82 42.16
CA VAL A 407 75.39 -26.75 42.10
C VAL A 407 75.91 -26.43 43.50
N GLY A 408 75.03 -26.23 44.48
CA GLY A 408 75.44 -25.96 45.86
C GLY A 408 76.26 -27.09 46.50
N SER A 409 75.95 -28.36 46.21
CA SER A 409 76.75 -29.50 46.67
C SER A 409 78.10 -29.58 45.97
N PHE A 410 78.12 -29.38 44.66
CA PHE A 410 79.32 -29.39 43.84
C PHE A 410 80.30 -28.29 44.26
N GLU A 411 79.82 -27.07 44.46
CA GLU A 411 80.64 -25.96 44.96
C GLU A 411 81.19 -26.24 46.36
N ARG A 412 80.34 -26.70 47.29
CA ARG A 412 80.75 -26.95 48.68
C ARG A 412 81.71 -28.12 48.83
N ASN A 413 81.53 -29.20 48.08
CA ASN A 413 82.23 -30.45 48.33
C ASN A 413 83.33 -30.73 47.29
N VAL A 414 83.08 -30.41 46.02
CA VAL A 414 84.01 -30.74 44.93
C VAL A 414 84.97 -29.59 44.67
N LEU A 415 84.48 -28.35 44.54
CA LEU A 415 85.38 -27.21 44.31
C LEU A 415 86.24 -26.89 45.54
N SER A 416 85.72 -27.06 46.75
CA SER A 416 86.51 -26.87 47.97
C SER A 416 87.60 -27.93 48.13
N ALA A 417 87.29 -29.20 47.85
CA ALA A 417 88.26 -30.29 47.85
C ALA A 417 89.30 -30.11 46.74
N GLY A 418 88.87 -29.67 45.55
CA GLY A 418 89.77 -29.32 44.44
C GLY A 418 90.71 -28.15 44.77
N ARG A 419 90.25 -27.13 45.51
CA ARG A 419 91.11 -26.04 46.00
C ARG A 419 92.13 -26.55 47.04
N ARG A 420 91.69 -27.38 47.99
CA ARG A 420 92.59 -28.02 48.99
C ARG A 420 93.64 -28.95 48.38
N LEU A 421 93.40 -29.50 47.19
CA LEU A 421 94.36 -30.35 46.48
C LEU A 421 95.41 -29.53 45.70
N LYS A 422 95.13 -28.26 45.45
CA LYS A 422 96.01 -27.34 44.70
C LYS A 422 97.04 -26.65 45.59
N ASP A 423 96.70 -26.45 46.86
CA ASP A 423 97.60 -26.00 47.93
C ASP A 423 98.36 -27.19 48.52
#